data_AF-A0A3P5YKX4-F1
#
_entry.id   AF-A0A3P5YKX4-F1
#
_cell.length_a   1.000
_cell.length_b   1.000
_cell.length_c   1.000
_cell.angle_alpha   90.00
_cell.angle_beta   90.00
_cell.angle_gamma   90.00
#
_symmetry.space_group_name_H-M   'P 1'
#
loop_
_entity.id
_entity.type
_entity.pdbx_description
1 polymer ?
#
loop_
_entity_poly.entity_id
_entity_poly.type
_entity_poly.pdbx_seq_one_letter_code
_entity_poly.pdbx_strand_id
1 'polypeptide(L)' 'MAKFASIITLLFIVLIIFSVFEEPTMVKGQKSCKRKPKAGRRFCKRDAICQKTCVEIEKAIRGTCDYKFPWTQCFCHFPC' A
#
# COMPACT_ATOMS: atom_id res chain seq x y z
N MET A 1 -34.50 34.15 15.79
CA MET A 1 -34.36 32.95 14.95
C MET A 1 -33.39 33.11 13.77
N ALA A 2 -33.15 34.33 13.25
CA ALA A 2 -32.24 34.56 12.10
C ALA A 2 -30.75 34.19 12.32
N LYS A 3 -30.24 34.27 13.57
CA LYS A 3 -28.83 33.99 13.88
C LYS A 3 -28.44 32.52 13.70
N PHE A 4 -29.37 31.60 13.97
CA PHE A 4 -29.13 30.16 13.84
C PHE A 4 -29.09 29.70 12.38
N ALA A 5 -29.92 30.30 11.51
CA ALA A 5 -29.91 29.99 10.09
C ALA A 5 -28.57 30.33 9.43
N SER A 6 -27.96 31.45 9.84
CA SER A 6 -26.65 31.90 9.33
C SER A 6 -25.51 30.93 9.66
N ILE A 7 -25.52 30.37 10.87
CA ILE A 7 -24.51 29.40 11.32
C ILE A 7 -24.63 28.09 10.52
N ILE A 8 -25.85 27.62 10.28
CA ILE A 8 -26.11 26.41 9.50
C ILE A 8 -25.62 26.61 8.05
N THR A 9 -25.90 27.75 7.44
CA THR A 9 -25.42 28.05 6.08
C THR A 9 -23.91 28.13 5.99
N LEU A 10 -23.23 28.73 6.99
CA LEU A 10 -21.77 28.79 7.04
C LEU A 10 -21.15 27.40 7.17
N LEU A 11 -21.72 26.55 8.03
CA LEU A 11 -21.27 25.15 8.19
C LEU A 11 -21.42 24.37 6.89
N PHE A 12 -22.54 24.53 6.17
CA PHE A 12 -22.75 23.87 4.88
C PHE A 12 -21.73 24.31 3.84
N ILE A 13 -21.43 25.61 3.74
CA ILE A 13 -20.42 26.13 2.80
C ILE A 13 -19.04 25.54 3.11
N VAL A 14 -18.66 25.49 4.39
CA VAL A 14 -17.39 24.89 4.81
C VAL A 14 -17.34 23.41 4.45
N LEU A 15 -18.39 22.63 4.73
CA LEU A 15 -18.44 21.21 4.39
C LEU A 15 -18.34 20.95 2.87
N ILE A 16 -18.99 21.78 2.05
CA ILE A 16 -18.91 21.68 0.58
C ILE A 16 -17.46 21.92 0.11
N ILE A 17 -16.77 22.92 0.67
CA ILE A 17 -15.37 23.22 0.32
C ILE A 17 -14.45 22.03 0.71
N PHE A 18 -14.66 21.41 1.88
CA PHE A 18 -13.89 20.23 2.30
C PHE A 18 -14.16 19.01 1.40
N SER A 19 -15.39 18.82 0.90
CA SER A 19 -15.72 17.71 0.01
C SER A 19 -15.02 17.79 -1.37
N VAL A 20 -14.71 19.00 -1.84
CA VAL A 20 -13.95 19.21 -3.09
C VAL A 20 -12.46 18.94 -2.88
N PHE A 21 -11.96 19.05 -1.64
CA PHE A 21 -10.58 18.79 -1.29
C PHE A 21 -10.29 17.33 -0.91
N GLU A 22 -11.31 16.47 -0.89
CA GLU A 22 -11.13 15.02 -0.91
C GLU A 22 -10.73 14.57 -2.32
N GLU A 23 -9.61 15.08 -2.82
CA GLU A 23 -8.83 14.25 -3.72
C GLU A 23 -8.49 13.00 -2.92
N PRO A 24 -8.92 11.79 -3.36
CA PRO A 24 -8.49 10.58 -2.70
C PRO A 24 -6.98 10.64 -2.80
N THR A 25 -6.34 10.85 -1.66
CA THR A 25 -4.92 10.63 -1.49
C THR A 25 -4.78 9.12 -1.58
N MET A 26 -4.92 8.62 -2.81
CA MET A 26 -4.35 7.37 -3.24
C MET A 26 -2.89 7.57 -2.91
N VAL A 27 -2.49 7.05 -1.74
CA VAL A 27 -1.11 6.79 -1.42
C VAL A 27 -0.67 5.93 -2.58
N LYS A 28 -0.07 6.58 -3.57
CA LYS A 28 0.54 5.95 -4.73
C LYS A 28 1.77 5.29 -4.14
N GLY A 29 1.53 4.21 -3.39
CA GLY A 29 2.58 3.39 -2.81
C GLY A 29 3.55 3.17 -3.94
N GLN A 30 4.81 3.54 -3.72
CA GLN A 30 5.85 3.50 -4.75
C GLN A 30 5.60 2.30 -5.65
N LYS A 31 5.43 2.55 -6.95
CA LYS A 31 5.20 1.48 -7.91
C LYS A 31 6.29 0.45 -7.65
N SER A 32 5.86 -0.77 -7.36
CA SER A 32 6.82 -1.83 -7.06
C SER A 32 6.52 -3.01 -7.95
N CYS A 33 7.54 -3.48 -8.67
CA CYS A 33 7.41 -4.68 -9.46
C CYS A 33 7.64 -5.89 -8.57
N LYS A 34 6.70 -6.84 -8.63
CA LYS A 34 6.85 -8.14 -7.99
C LYS A 34 7.74 -9.04 -8.86
N ARG A 35 8.79 -9.61 -8.29
CA ARG A 35 9.67 -10.57 -8.94
C ARG A 35 9.91 -11.76 -8.00
N LYS A 36 10.06 -12.97 -8.55
CA LYS A 36 10.53 -14.10 -7.73
C LYS A 36 11.99 -13.87 -7.30
N PRO A 37 12.37 -14.23 -6.06
CA PRO A 37 13.77 -14.22 -5.66
C PRO A 37 14.57 -15.17 -6.57
N LYS A 38 15.72 -14.70 -7.02
CA LYS A 38 16.80 -15.49 -7.63
C LYS A 38 17.56 -16.31 -6.58
N ALA A 39 17.77 -15.77 -5.39
CA ALA A 39 18.48 -16.43 -4.29
C ALA A 39 17.52 -17.11 -3.30
N GLY A 40 17.93 -18.23 -2.70
CA GLY A 40 17.19 -18.87 -1.62
C GLY A 40 15.95 -19.68 -2.05
N ARG A 41 14.98 -19.83 -1.13
CA ARG A 41 13.80 -20.70 -1.32
C ARG A 41 12.70 -19.96 -2.09
N ARG A 42 12.22 -20.58 -3.18
CA ARG A 42 11.07 -20.07 -3.96
C ARG A 42 9.73 -20.23 -3.22
N PHE A 43 9.65 -21.24 -2.36
CA PHE A 43 8.47 -21.52 -1.55
C PHE A 43 8.54 -20.73 -0.26
N CYS A 44 7.43 -20.08 0.10
CA CYS A 44 7.34 -19.39 1.36
C CYS A 44 6.85 -20.36 2.45
N LYS A 45 7.75 -20.67 3.38
CA LYS A 45 7.44 -21.42 4.62
C LYS A 45 7.33 -20.50 5.85
N ARG A 46 8.02 -19.36 5.80
CA ARG A 46 8.03 -18.29 6.80
C ARG A 46 8.31 -16.96 6.11
N ASP A 47 7.48 -15.97 6.39
CA ASP A 47 7.57 -14.65 5.77
C ASP A 47 8.89 -13.95 6.10
N ALA A 48 9.39 -14.11 7.33
CA ALA A 48 10.67 -13.55 7.77
C ALA A 48 11.86 -14.01 6.92
N ILE A 49 11.85 -15.27 6.43
CA ILE A 49 12.93 -15.80 5.57
C ILE A 49 12.84 -15.15 4.19
N CYS A 50 11.64 -15.07 3.63
CA CYS A 50 11.40 -14.43 2.34
C CYS A 50 11.82 -12.96 2.38
N GLN A 51 11.40 -12.23 3.41
CA GLN A 51 11.73 -10.82 3.59
C GLN A 51 13.24 -10.62 3.76
N LYS A 52 13.90 -11.43 4.58
CA LYS A 52 15.36 -11.37 4.77
C LYS A 52 16.11 -11.59 3.46
N THR A 53 15.75 -12.63 2.70
CA THR A 53 16.35 -12.91 1.40
C THR A 53 16.13 -11.76 0.41
N CYS A 54 14.91 -11.26 0.29
CA CYS A 54 14.60 -10.16 -0.62
C CYS A 54 15.34 -8.86 -0.26
N VAL A 55 15.33 -8.45 1.01
CA VAL A 55 15.89 -7.17 1.45
C VAL A 55 17.41 -7.23 1.59
N GLU A 56 17.96 -8.27 2.25
CA GLU A 56 19.38 -8.34 2.53
C GLU A 56 20.21 -8.79 1.33
N ILE A 57 19.73 -9.80 0.59
CA ILE A 57 20.48 -10.44 -0.51
C ILE A 57 20.18 -9.72 -1.83
N GLU A 58 18.91 -9.53 -2.18
CA GLU A 58 18.54 -8.95 -3.47
C GLU A 58 18.39 -7.44 -3.47
N LYS A 59 18.48 -6.79 -2.30
CA LYS A 59 18.26 -5.33 -2.15
C LYS A 59 16.88 -4.87 -2.65
N ALA A 60 15.87 -5.71 -2.47
CA ALA A 60 14.49 -5.36 -2.71
C ALA A 60 13.93 -4.47 -1.59
N ILE A 61 12.84 -3.75 -1.86
CA ILE A 61 12.14 -2.92 -0.87
C ILE A 61 11.52 -3.80 0.21
N ARG A 62 10.89 -4.91 -0.21
CA ARG A 62 10.23 -5.86 0.69
C ARG A 62 10.10 -7.24 0.04
N GLY A 63 9.94 -8.26 0.88
CA GLY A 63 9.51 -9.60 0.46
C GLY A 63 8.10 -9.88 0.96
N THR A 64 7.29 -10.55 0.14
CA THR A 64 5.93 -10.97 0.47
C THR A 64 5.72 -12.42 0.07
N CYS A 65 4.81 -13.08 0.77
CA CYS A 65 4.43 -14.45 0.48
C CYS A 65 3.03 -14.47 -0.12
N ASP A 66 2.97 -14.64 -1.44
CA ASP A 66 1.71 -14.68 -2.18
C ASP A 66 1.41 -16.14 -2.58
N TYR A 67 0.16 -16.57 -2.43
CA TYR A 67 -0.28 -17.88 -2.90
C TYR A 67 -0.34 -17.90 -4.42
N LYS A 68 0.40 -18.83 -5.03
CA LYS A 68 0.29 -19.10 -6.47
C LYS A 68 0.21 -20.59 -6.67
N PHE A 69 -0.94 -21.07 -7.15
CA PHE A 69 -1.22 -22.49 -7.27
C PHE A 69 -0.02 -23.26 -7.83
N PRO A 70 0.44 -24.34 -7.15
CA PRO A 70 -0.23 -25.02 -6.02
C PRO A 70 0.20 -24.59 -4.60
N TRP A 71 1.17 -23.69 -4.44
CA TRP A 71 1.86 -23.45 -3.15
C TRP A 71 2.10 -21.96 -2.91
N THR A 72 2.29 -21.54 -1.65
CA THR A 72 2.69 -20.16 -1.34
C THR A 72 4.13 -19.90 -1.79
N GLN A 73 4.32 -18.86 -2.60
CA GLN A 73 5.61 -18.48 -3.17
C GLN A 73 6.09 -17.15 -2.59
N CYS A 74 7.40 -17.02 -2.44
CA CYS A 74 8.03 -15.77 -2.05
C CYS A 74 8.17 -14.84 -3.27
N PHE A 75 7.84 -13.56 -3.10
CA PHE A 75 8.00 -12.51 -4.09
C PHE A 75 8.71 -11.30 -3.48
N CYS A 76 9.74 -10.82 -4.17
CA CYS A 76 10.46 -9.61 -3.83
C CYS A 76 9.89 -8.43 -4.62
N HIS A 77 9.72 -7.29 -3.94
CA HIS A 77 9.23 -6.04 -4.51
C HIS A 77 10.39 -5.10 -4.75
N PHE A 78 10.64 -4.75 -6.00
CA PHE A 78 11.67 -3.80 -6.40
C PHE A 78 11.06 -2.45 -6.77
N PRO A 79 11.80 -1.35 -6.62
CA PRO A 79 11.33 -0.05 -7.10
C PRO A 79 11.15 -0.10 -8.61
N CYS A 80 9.96 0.33 -9.04
CA CYS A 80 9.55 0.60 -10.41
C CYS A 80 8.84 1.95 -10.44
#